data_AF-A0AAV4G2L3-F1
#
_entry.id   AF-A0AAV4G2L3-F1
#
_cell.length_a   1.000
_cell.length_b   1.000
_cell.length_c   1.000
_cell.angle_alpha   90.00
_cell.angle_beta   90.00
_cell.angle_gamma   90.00
#
_symmetry.space_group_name_H-M   'P 1'
#
loop_
_entity.id
_entity.type
_entity.pdbx_description
1 polymer ?
#
loop_
_entity_poly.entity_id
_entity_poly.type
_entity_poly.pdbx_seq_one_letter_code
_entity_poly.pdbx_strand_id
1 'polypeptide(L)'
;MATRLCLFVFISCFVKSSLSQAGQASPVVAVVISQATADYNSNLISIFENVQGHLNVGDRSDVEFKTIITTNVSDTMDNVCSILESGVSVLVDMSTPQLSNLLKSVCTTFGIAYVSVLDRSYYGFWDER
;
A
#
# COMPACT_ATOMS: atom_id res chain seq x y z
N MET A 1 14.65 14.12 -3.68
CA MET A 1 13.51 14.35 -4.59
C MET A 1 13.31 13.23 -5.63
N ALA A 2 14.34 12.48 -6.05
CA ALA A 2 14.23 11.45 -7.08
C ALA A 2 13.43 10.18 -6.68
N THR A 3 13.39 9.81 -5.39
CA THR A 3 12.68 8.60 -4.90
C THR A 3 11.15 8.72 -4.97
N ARG A 4 10.60 9.94 -4.99
CA ARG A 4 9.15 10.18 -5.02
C ARG A 4 8.51 9.90 -6.38
N LEU A 5 9.26 10.04 -7.47
CA LEU A 5 8.77 9.78 -8.83
C LEU A 5 8.73 8.28 -9.16
N CYS A 6 9.68 7.51 -8.62
CA CYS A 6 9.75 6.07 -8.86
C CYS A 6 8.54 5.32 -8.30
N LEU A 7 8.05 5.69 -7.11
CA LEU A 7 6.89 5.02 -6.52
C LEU A 7 5.61 5.24 -7.33
N PHE A 8 5.39 6.46 -7.83
CA PHE A 8 4.24 6.81 -8.66
C PHE A 8 4.21 6.00 -9.96
N VAL A 9 5.34 5.94 -10.67
CA VAL A 9 5.47 5.19 -11.93
C VAL A 9 5.34 3.69 -11.66
N PHE A 10 5.97 3.18 -10.58
CA PHE A 10 5.94 1.75 -10.27
C PHE A 10 4.54 1.27 -9.88
N ILE A 11 3.82 2.00 -9.01
CA ILE A 11 2.45 1.65 -8.62
C ILE A 11 1.52 1.78 -9.82
N SER A 12 1.59 2.87 -10.60
CA SER A 12 0.76 3.05 -11.79
C SER A 12 0.97 1.96 -12.83
N CYS A 13 2.22 1.60 -13.13
CA CYS A 13 2.55 0.52 -14.07
C CYS A 13 2.17 -0.86 -13.54
N PHE A 14 2.45 -1.16 -12.27
CA PHE A 14 2.15 -2.46 -11.66
C PHE A 14 0.64 -2.69 -11.51
N VAL A 15 -0.10 -1.65 -11.10
CA VAL A 15 -1.56 -1.68 -11.05
C VAL A 15 -2.06 -1.94 -12.48
N LYS A 16 -1.71 -1.13 -13.48
CA LYS A 16 -2.14 -1.35 -14.87
C LYS A 16 -1.79 -2.74 -15.42
N SER A 17 -0.60 -3.27 -15.17
CA SER A 17 -0.20 -4.59 -15.67
C SER A 17 -0.89 -5.74 -14.97
N SER A 18 -1.10 -5.64 -13.64
CA SER A 18 -1.75 -6.68 -12.84
C SER A 18 -3.26 -6.71 -13.10
N LEU A 19 -3.87 -5.54 -13.29
CA LEU A 19 -5.28 -5.40 -13.64
C LEU A 19 -5.64 -5.88 -15.03
N SER A 20 -4.77 -5.64 -16.00
CA SER A 20 -4.95 -6.15 -17.36
C SER A 20 -4.99 -7.69 -17.41
N GLN A 21 -4.47 -8.39 -16.40
CA GLN A 21 -4.50 -9.86 -16.32
C GLN A 21 -5.65 -10.41 -15.48
N ALA A 22 -6.15 -9.66 -14.50
CA ALA A 22 -7.10 -10.17 -13.51
C ALA A 22 -8.57 -10.09 -13.93
N GLY A 23 -8.95 -9.33 -14.96
CA GLY A 23 -10.35 -9.15 -15.36
C GLY A 23 -11.24 -8.53 -14.26
N GLN A 24 -10.63 -7.99 -13.20
CA GLN A 24 -11.33 -7.34 -12.09
C GLN A 24 -11.84 -5.98 -12.55
N ALA A 25 -13.17 -5.79 -12.48
CA ALA A 25 -13.84 -4.56 -12.91
C ALA A 25 -13.45 -3.33 -12.07
N SER A 26 -13.04 -3.53 -10.81
CA SER A 26 -12.63 -2.46 -9.88
C SER A 26 -11.58 -2.99 -8.88
N PRO A 27 -10.29 -2.74 -9.11
CA PRO A 27 -9.22 -3.18 -8.21
C PRO A 27 -9.18 -2.35 -6.94
N VAL A 28 -9.06 -3.02 -5.80
CA VAL A 28 -8.84 -2.36 -4.51
C VAL A 28 -7.37 -2.55 -4.10
N VAL A 29 -6.69 -1.45 -3.83
CA VAL A 29 -5.31 -1.40 -3.35
C VAL A 29 -5.33 -0.95 -1.89
N ALA A 30 -4.93 -1.83 -0.97
CA ALA A 30 -4.76 -1.47 0.43
C ALA A 30 -3.36 -0.87 0.64
N VAL A 31 -3.27 0.28 1.31
CA VAL A 31 -2.00 0.94 1.63
C VAL A 31 -1.88 1.05 3.14
N VAL A 32 -0.89 0.39 3.72
CA VAL A 32 -0.64 0.39 5.17
C VAL A 32 0.53 1.32 5.47
N ILE A 33 0.29 2.37 6.27
CA ILE A 33 1.27 3.42 6.55
C ILE A 33 1.43 3.57 8.06
N SER A 34 2.65 3.56 8.58
CA SER A 34 2.84 3.83 10.01
C SER A 34 2.51 5.28 10.38
N GLN A 35 1.97 5.52 11.58
CA GLN A 35 1.74 6.88 12.07
C GLN A 35 3.02 7.73 11.97
N ALA A 36 4.18 7.18 12.33
CA ALA A 36 5.47 7.86 12.21
C ALA A 36 5.82 8.22 10.75
N THR A 37 5.49 7.34 9.80
CA THR A 37 5.68 7.60 8.35
C THR A 37 4.72 8.68 7.86
N ALA A 38 3.47 8.67 8.31
CA ALA A 38 2.47 9.68 7.97
C ALA A 38 2.84 11.06 8.54
N ASP A 39 3.35 11.11 9.77
CA ASP A 39 3.82 12.35 10.41
C ASP A 39 5.07 12.89 9.72
N TYR A 40 6.00 12.01 9.32
CA TYR A 40 7.19 12.40 8.57
C TYR A 40 6.85 13.00 7.20
N ASN A 41 5.80 12.50 6.55
CA ASN A 41 5.38 12.97 5.25
C ASN A 41 3.85 13.02 5.13
N SER A 42 3.28 14.14 5.59
CA SER A 42 1.84 14.40 5.55
C SER A 42 1.23 14.39 4.14
N ASN A 43 2.05 14.53 3.09
CA ASN A 43 1.58 14.49 1.71
C ASN A 43 1.31 13.07 1.19
N LEU A 44 1.67 12.01 1.93
CA LEU A 44 1.52 10.63 1.46
C LEU A 44 0.06 10.28 1.12
N ILE A 45 -0.88 10.67 1.97
CA ILE A 45 -2.31 10.41 1.76
C ILE A 45 -2.77 11.10 0.47
N SER A 46 -2.47 12.40 0.33
CA SER A 46 -2.81 13.16 -0.87
C SER A 46 -2.11 12.65 -2.13
N ILE A 47 -0.94 12.01 -2.03
CA ILE A 47 -0.29 11.36 -3.17
C ILE A 47 -1.13 10.19 -3.65
N PHE A 48 -1.63 9.32 -2.76
CA PHE A 48 -2.47 8.18 -3.15
C PHE A 48 -3.83 8.63 -3.69
N GLU A 49 -4.44 9.65 -3.11
CA GLU A 49 -5.68 10.26 -3.65
C GLU A 49 -5.47 10.82 -5.05
N ASN A 50 -4.36 11.52 -5.30
CA ASN A 50 -4.03 12.05 -6.62
C ASN A 50 -3.71 10.93 -7.62
N VAL A 51 -3.04 9.85 -7.20
CA VAL A 51 -2.81 8.66 -8.04
C VAL A 51 -4.14 8.04 -8.43
N GLN A 52 -5.04 7.85 -7.48
CA GLN A 52 -6.39 7.33 -7.74
C GLN A 52 -7.12 8.23 -8.76
N GLY A 53 -7.14 9.54 -8.52
CA GLY A 53 -7.73 10.50 -9.45
C GLY A 53 -7.14 10.39 -10.86
N HIS A 54 -5.82 10.26 -10.98
CA HIS A 54 -5.15 10.13 -12.27
C HIS A 54 -5.44 8.79 -12.97
N LEU A 55 -5.54 7.69 -12.22
CA LEU A 55 -5.84 6.37 -12.77
C LEU A 55 -7.29 6.25 -13.24
N ASN A 56 -8.21 6.96 -12.57
CA ASN A 56 -9.63 6.94 -12.88
C ASN A 56 -10.01 7.98 -13.97
N VAL A 57 -9.05 8.76 -14.49
CA VAL A 57 -9.26 9.65 -15.63
C VAL A 57 -9.30 8.83 -16.92
N GLY A 58 -10.52 8.66 -17.45
CA GLY A 58 -10.81 8.01 -18.73
C GLY A 58 -11.14 6.53 -18.60
N ASP A 59 -12.42 6.21 -18.35
CA ASP A 59 -13.17 4.97 -18.64
C ASP A 59 -12.54 3.58 -18.44
N ARG A 60 -11.35 3.44 -17.84
CA ARG A 60 -10.57 2.19 -17.97
C ARG A 60 -10.20 1.46 -16.70
N SER A 61 -10.38 2.02 -15.50
CA SER A 61 -10.24 1.26 -14.24
C SER A 61 -10.79 2.10 -13.09
N ASP A 62 -11.82 1.63 -12.39
CA ASP A 62 -12.24 2.21 -11.11
C ASP A 62 -11.31 1.67 -10.01
N VAL A 63 -10.11 2.23 -9.92
CA VAL A 63 -9.15 1.87 -8.87
C VAL A 63 -9.55 2.55 -7.58
N GLU A 64 -9.59 1.79 -6.49
CA GLU A 64 -9.82 2.30 -5.14
C GLU A 64 -8.56 2.10 -4.30
N PHE A 65 -8.05 3.17 -3.70
CA PHE A 65 -6.99 3.10 -2.70
C PHE A 65 -7.59 3.19 -1.29
N LYS A 66 -7.41 2.15 -0.48
CA LYS A 66 -7.80 2.13 0.92
C LYS A 66 -6.57 2.34 1.79
N THR A 67 -6.43 3.53 2.37
CA THR A 67 -5.29 3.86 3.23
C THR A 67 -5.60 3.52 4.69
N ILE A 68 -4.70 2.78 5.33
CA ILE A 68 -4.76 2.39 6.74
C ILE A 68 -3.56 3.03 7.45
N ILE A 69 -3.83 3.87 8.45
CA ILE A 69 -2.79 4.45 9.29
C ILE A 69 -2.62 3.59 10.54
N THR A 70 -1.40 3.09 10.78
CA THR A 70 -1.12 2.15 11.87
C THR A 70 -0.70 2.91 13.12
N THR A 71 -1.53 2.85 14.16
CA THR A 71 -1.22 3.39 15.50
C THR A 71 -0.73 2.31 16.46
N ASN A 72 -1.21 1.07 16.30
CA ASN A 72 -0.73 -0.13 16.98
C ASN A 72 -0.87 -1.38 16.09
N VAL A 73 -0.18 -2.47 16.46
CA VAL A 73 -0.13 -3.70 15.63
C VAL A 73 -1.47 -4.43 15.59
N SER A 74 -2.15 -4.59 16.73
CA SER A 74 -3.37 -5.40 16.82
C SER A 74 -4.50 -4.83 15.96
N ASP A 75 -4.83 -3.56 16.16
CA ASP A 75 -5.91 -2.89 15.42
C ASP A 75 -5.60 -2.82 13.94
N THR A 76 -4.32 -2.68 13.58
CA THR A 76 -3.90 -2.71 12.18
C THR A 76 -4.14 -4.06 11.54
N MET A 77 -3.82 -5.16 12.24
CA MET A 77 -4.03 -6.49 11.70
C MET A 77 -5.53 -6.80 11.54
N ASP A 78 -6.37 -6.37 12.48
CA ASP A 78 -7.82 -6.53 12.36
C ASP A 78 -8.38 -5.75 11.16
N ASN A 79 -7.94 -4.49 10.99
CA ASN A 79 -8.32 -3.67 9.84
C ASN A 79 -7.83 -4.27 8.51
N VAL A 80 -6.59 -4.77 8.47
CA VAL A 80 -6.03 -5.41 7.28
C VAL A 80 -6.82 -6.67 6.95
N CYS A 81 -7.09 -7.55 7.91
CA CYS A 81 -7.88 -8.77 7.68
C CYS A 81 -9.27 -8.44 7.12
N SER A 82 -9.98 -7.48 7.72
CA SER A 82 -11.28 -7.03 7.22
C SER A 82 -11.22 -6.51 5.79
N ILE A 83 -10.16 -5.75 5.46
CA ILE A 83 -9.96 -5.19 4.12
C ILE A 83 -9.57 -6.27 3.10
N LEU A 84 -8.76 -7.25 3.47
CA LEU A 84 -8.41 -8.38 2.58
C LEU A 84 -9.64 -9.23 2.26
N GLU A 85 -10.51 -9.49 3.24
CA GLU A 85 -11.80 -10.17 3.03
C GLU A 85 -12.74 -9.40 2.09
N SER A 86 -12.61 -8.07 2.01
CA SER A 86 -13.40 -7.22 1.11
C SER A 86 -12.99 -7.28 -0.37
N GLY A 87 -11.96 -8.07 -0.72
CA GLY A 87 -11.57 -8.30 -2.11
C GLY A 87 -10.40 -7.44 -2.61
N VAL A 88 -9.40 -7.20 -1.76
CA VAL A 88 -8.18 -6.47 -2.14
C VAL A 88 -7.30 -7.29 -3.07
N SER A 89 -6.79 -6.63 -4.11
CA SER A 89 -5.89 -7.25 -5.09
C SER A 89 -4.42 -7.09 -4.72
N VAL A 90 -4.07 -5.97 -4.08
CA VAL A 90 -2.68 -5.62 -3.74
C VAL A 90 -2.62 -4.94 -2.38
N LEU A 91 -1.66 -5.33 -1.54
CA LEU A 91 -1.31 -4.63 -0.31
C LEU A 91 0.06 -3.95 -0.48
N VAL A 92 0.08 -2.64 -0.29
CA VAL A 92 1.28 -1.78 -0.29
C VAL A 92 1.64 -1.46 1.16
N ASP A 93 2.87 -1.79 1.56
CA ASP A 93 3.35 -1.66 2.93
C ASP A 93 4.42 -0.55 3.04
N MET A 94 4.08 0.45 3.87
CA MET A 94 4.92 1.57 4.31
C MET A 94 4.96 1.67 5.85
N SER A 95 4.76 0.54 6.53
CA SER A 95 4.66 0.43 7.98
C SER A 95 6.03 0.23 8.69
N THR A 96 6.07 -0.53 9.77
CA THR A 96 7.28 -0.83 10.56
C THR A 96 7.77 -2.26 10.26
N PRO A 97 9.06 -2.58 10.46
CA PRO A 97 9.57 -3.90 10.07
C PRO A 97 8.91 -5.05 10.85
N GLN A 98 8.50 -4.79 12.10
CA GLN A 98 7.76 -5.73 12.92
C GLN A 98 6.40 -6.09 12.28
N LEU A 99 5.68 -5.09 11.79
CA LEU A 99 4.38 -5.28 11.15
C LEU A 99 4.53 -5.83 9.73
N SER A 100 5.55 -5.42 8.97
CA SER A 100 5.81 -5.92 7.62
C SER A 100 5.93 -7.44 7.54
N ASN A 101 6.57 -8.07 8.54
CA ASN A 101 6.66 -9.53 8.61
C ASN A 101 5.27 -10.20 8.74
N LEU A 102 4.40 -9.62 9.57
CA LEU A 102 3.04 -10.10 9.76
C LEU A 102 2.20 -9.91 8.50
N LEU A 103 2.23 -8.70 7.91
CA LEU A 103 1.50 -8.37 6.69
C LEU A 103 1.91 -9.29 5.53
N LYS A 104 3.21 -9.55 5.37
CA LYS A 104 3.73 -10.48 4.37
C LYS A 104 3.20 -11.90 4.57
N SER A 105 3.19 -12.38 5.82
CA SER A 105 2.64 -13.70 6.14
C SER A 105 1.15 -13.77 5.79
N VAL A 106 0.38 -12.76 6.16
CA VAL A 106 -1.06 -12.71 5.87
C VAL A 106 -1.32 -12.64 4.36
N CYS A 107 -0.65 -11.75 3.63
CA CYS A 107 -0.83 -11.66 2.18
C CYS A 107 -0.50 -12.98 1.47
N THR A 108 0.51 -13.72 1.95
CA THR A 108 0.86 -15.04 1.43
C THR A 108 -0.28 -16.04 1.65
N THR A 109 -0.91 -16.04 2.83
CA THR A 109 -2.05 -16.90 3.13
C THR A 109 -3.26 -16.60 2.26
N PHE A 110 -3.55 -15.32 2.01
CA PHE A 110 -4.69 -14.89 1.19
C PHE A 110 -4.40 -14.91 -0.33
N GLY A 111 -3.15 -15.19 -0.74
CA GLY A 111 -2.76 -15.17 -2.16
C GLY A 111 -2.76 -13.77 -2.78
N ILE A 112 -2.56 -12.73 -1.97
CA ILE A 112 -2.61 -11.32 -2.38
C ILE A 112 -1.20 -10.81 -2.67
N ALA A 113 -1.06 -9.96 -3.69
CA ALA A 113 0.22 -9.36 -4.02
C ALA A 113 0.66 -8.39 -2.91
N TYR A 114 1.85 -8.64 -2.34
CA TYR A 114 2.44 -7.81 -1.31
C TYR A 114 3.59 -6.98 -1.89
N VAL A 115 3.51 -5.65 -1.73
CA VAL A 115 4.52 -4.69 -2.19
C VAL A 115 5.04 -3.90 -1.01
N SER A 116 6.28 -4.16 -0.60
CA SER A 116 6.93 -3.33 0.43
C SER A 116 7.65 -2.15 -0.22
N VAL A 117 7.37 -0.94 0.26
CA VAL A 117 8.01 0.31 -0.17
C VAL A 117 9.18 0.67 0.75
N LEU A 118 9.34 -0.07 1.86
CA LEU A 118 10.40 0.13 2.83
C LEU A 118 11.70 -0.47 2.28
N ASP A 119 12.63 0.39 1.87
CA ASP A 119 14.01 -0.01 1.62
C ASP A 119 14.76 -0.19 2.95
N ARG A 120 15.82 -1.01 2.98
CA ARG A 120 16.67 -1.19 4.16
C ARG A 120 17.21 0.14 4.71
N SER A 121 17.38 1.13 3.84
CA SER A 121 17.78 2.50 4.21
C SER A 121 16.76 3.23 5.10
N TYR A 122 15.49 2.82 5.11
CA TYR A 122 14.44 3.38 5.98
C TYR A 122 14.52 2.85 7.42
N TYR A 123 15.12 1.67 7.63
CA TYR A 123 15.29 1.05 8.95
C TYR A 123 16.55 1.51 9.69
N GLY A 124 17.50 2.14 9.01
CA GLY A 124 18.70 2.72 9.65
C GLY A 124 18.39 3.80 10.68
N PHE A 125 17.15 4.30 10.72
CA PHE A 125 16.66 5.25 11.73
C PHE A 125 16.05 4.59 12.98
N TRP A 126 15.77 3.28 12.95
CA TRP A 126 15.10 2.55 14.03
C TRP A 126 16.01 1.59 14.79
N ASP A 127 17.25 1.38 14.34
CA ASP A 127 18.25 0.46 14.94
C ASP A 127 19.19 1.16 15.94
N GLU A 128 18.87 2.38 16.39
CA GLU A 128 19.68 3.14 17.37
C GLU A 128 18.98 3.35 18.73
N ARG A 129 18.03 2.50 19.15
CA ARG A 129 17.49 2.55 20.52
C ARG A 129 17.37 1.18 21.17
#